data_AF-A0A7Y3BCC0-F1
#
_entry.id   AF-A0A7Y3BCC0-F1
#
_cell.length_a   1.000
_cell.length_b   1.000
_cell.length_c   1.000
_cell.angle_alpha   90.00
_cell.angle_beta   90.00
_cell.angle_gamma   90.00
#
_symmetry.space_group_name_H-M   'P 1'
#
loop_
_entity.id
_entity.type
_entity.pdbx_description
1 polymer ?
#
loop_
_entity_poly.entity_id
_entity_poly.type
_entity_poly.pdbx_seq_one_letter_code
_entity_poly.pdbx_strand_id
1 'polypeptide(L)'
;MNALAEDFWNTNATRTAPSKLRVWDSHWGFNVSEKKKRKNDQSTLWELAIKLVGMMMIPAAGIVLFLPGMTSPTNGIIAVQAAMLFAFLAVGYGLHRYADRGFRMKFQVDSARGELRLGTLNAKDRFCVRTVLKVADIESVFIVRSKEPGKPAQLRVRMKSGTSTVPLAEGSERSLVPILERIIVTLQPPRANKRRVRTMTTGQFIRASFG
;
A
#
# COMPACT_ATOMS: atom_id res chain seq x y z
N MET A 1 -19.67 -36.52 -10.96
CA MET A 1 -18.45 -35.69 -10.85
C MET A 1 -18.80 -34.43 -10.07
N ASN A 2 -18.64 -34.41 -8.74
CA ASN A 2 -18.85 -33.23 -7.89
C ASN A 2 -18.08 -33.34 -6.56
N ALA A 3 -16.94 -34.04 -6.54
CA ALA A 3 -16.17 -34.24 -5.30
C ALA A 3 -15.23 -33.07 -4.94
N LEU A 4 -14.94 -32.15 -5.88
CA LEU A 4 -14.00 -31.04 -5.64
C LEU A 4 -14.64 -29.78 -5.03
N ALA A 5 -15.97 -29.70 -4.99
CA ALA A 5 -16.68 -28.53 -4.47
C ALA A 5 -16.97 -28.62 -2.96
N GLU A 6 -17.08 -29.84 -2.42
CA GLU A 6 -17.40 -30.06 -1.00
C GLU A 6 -16.17 -29.89 -0.08
N ASP A 7 -14.97 -30.21 -0.58
CA ASP A 7 -13.72 -30.04 0.17
C ASP A 7 -13.36 -28.55 0.42
N PHE A 8 -13.92 -27.62 -0.35
CA PHE A 8 -13.64 -26.19 -0.20
C PHE A 8 -14.42 -25.54 0.97
N TRP A 9 -15.56 -26.13 1.34
CA TRP A 9 -16.43 -25.61 2.40
C TRP A 9 -16.20 -26.25 3.77
N ASN A 10 -15.38 -27.31 3.86
CA ASN A 10 -15.09 -27.99 5.13
C ASN A 10 -14.12 -27.16 5.98
N THR A 11 -14.68 -26.16 6.64
CA THR A 11 -14.02 -24.95 7.19
C THR A 11 -13.46 -25.14 8.61
N ASN A 12 -13.01 -26.34 8.99
CA ASN A 12 -12.54 -26.59 10.37
C ASN A 12 -11.10 -27.12 10.54
N ALA A 13 -10.32 -27.41 9.51
CA ALA A 13 -9.05 -28.14 9.75
C ALA A 13 -7.87 -27.89 8.80
N THR A 14 -7.67 -26.67 8.30
CA THR A 14 -6.34 -26.31 7.78
C THR A 14 -5.86 -25.05 8.46
N ARG A 15 -4.89 -25.24 9.38
CA ARG A 15 -4.00 -24.19 9.89
C ARG A 15 -3.54 -23.35 8.70
N THR A 16 -4.20 -22.22 8.51
CA THR A 16 -3.93 -21.26 7.45
C THR A 16 -2.52 -20.75 7.73
N ALA A 17 -1.59 -21.00 6.81
CA ALA A 17 -0.29 -20.34 6.85
C ALA A 17 -0.53 -18.87 7.14
N PRO A 18 0.16 -18.26 8.13
CA PRO A 18 -0.21 -16.97 8.68
C PRO A 18 -0.27 -15.95 7.54
N SER A 19 -1.49 -15.58 7.16
CA SER A 19 -1.70 -14.66 6.05
C SER A 19 -1.01 -13.35 6.39
N LYS A 20 -0.09 -12.89 5.52
CA LYS A 20 0.65 -11.63 5.71
C LYS A 20 -0.30 -10.43 5.72
N LEU A 21 -1.54 -10.59 5.28
CA LEU A 21 -2.52 -9.53 5.14
C LEU A 21 -3.57 -9.58 6.27
N ARG A 22 -3.95 -8.41 6.76
CA ARG A 22 -5.04 -8.16 7.70
C ARG A 22 -6.16 -7.48 6.94
N VAL A 23 -7.35 -8.06 7.01
CA VAL A 23 -8.58 -7.48 6.48
C VAL A 23 -9.47 -7.10 7.64
N TRP A 24 -10.08 -5.92 7.60
CA TRP A 24 -11.11 -5.52 8.56
C TRP A 24 -12.16 -4.66 7.89
N ASP A 25 -13.36 -4.70 8.46
CA ASP A 25 -14.52 -4.04 7.88
C ASP A 25 -14.65 -2.63 8.42
N SER A 26 -15.29 -1.78 7.63
CA SER A 26 -15.58 -0.40 7.98
C SER A 26 -16.97 -0.07 7.45
N HIS A 27 -17.58 0.97 8.02
CA HIS A 27 -18.96 1.32 7.67
C HIS A 27 -19.17 1.67 6.17
N TRP A 28 -18.10 1.93 5.43
CA TRP A 28 -18.11 2.25 3.99
C TRP A 28 -17.57 1.11 3.09
N GLY A 29 -17.14 -0.02 3.65
CA GLY A 29 -16.55 -1.13 2.91
C GLY A 29 -15.53 -1.91 3.73
N PHE A 30 -14.33 -2.12 3.19
CA PHE A 30 -13.28 -2.85 3.91
C PHE A 30 -11.88 -2.31 3.64
N ASN A 31 -10.99 -2.61 4.57
CA ASN A 31 -9.60 -2.20 4.57
C ASN A 31 -8.71 -3.43 4.51
N VAL A 32 -7.66 -3.34 3.71
CA VAL A 32 -6.63 -4.39 3.63
C VAL A 32 -5.27 -3.74 3.88
N SER A 33 -4.56 -4.26 4.88
CA SER A 33 -3.20 -3.85 5.21
C SER A 33 -2.33 -5.07 5.39
N GLU A 34 -1.03 -4.93 5.21
CA GLU A 34 -0.11 -5.94 5.74
C GLU A 34 -0.25 -6.01 7.27
N LYS A 35 -0.25 -7.24 7.83
CA LYS A 35 -0.15 -7.47 9.27
C LYS A 35 1.15 -6.85 9.74
N LYS A 36 1.07 -6.12 10.84
CA LYS A 36 2.25 -5.61 11.55
C LYS A 36 3.14 -6.81 11.90
N LYS A 37 4.29 -6.95 11.24
CA LYS A 37 5.30 -7.91 11.67
C LYS A 37 5.71 -7.50 13.10
N ARG A 38 5.58 -8.41 14.06
CA ARG A 38 5.86 -8.13 15.47
C ARG A 38 7.38 -8.01 15.64
N LYS A 39 7.82 -6.87 16.19
CA LYS A 39 9.21 -6.45 16.50
C LYS A 39 10.16 -6.59 15.29
N ASN A 40 10.72 -5.47 14.80
CA ASN A 40 11.71 -5.41 13.71
C ASN A 40 11.18 -5.45 12.27
N ASP A 41 10.09 -4.73 12.00
CA ASP A 41 9.72 -4.39 10.62
C ASP A 41 10.78 -3.44 10.03
N GLN A 42 11.46 -3.86 8.96
CA GLN A 42 12.50 -3.07 8.29
C GLN A 42 11.98 -1.70 7.86
N SER A 43 10.69 -1.59 7.51
CA SER A 43 10.07 -0.31 7.18
C SER A 43 10.08 0.65 8.37
N THR A 44 9.81 0.16 9.58
CA THR A 44 9.84 0.97 10.81
C THR A 44 11.26 1.35 11.20
N LEU A 45 12.24 0.44 11.00
CA LEU A 45 13.65 0.76 11.20
C LEU A 45 14.14 1.83 10.23
N TRP A 46 13.75 1.75 8.95
CA TRP A 46 14.06 2.78 7.96
C TRP A 46 13.40 4.12 8.32
N GLU A 47 12.13 4.14 8.74
CA GLU A 47 11.48 5.37 9.24
C GLU A 47 12.26 5.98 10.40
N LEU A 48 12.69 5.15 11.36
CA LEU A 48 13.45 5.59 12.51
C LEU A 48 14.85 6.10 12.13
N ALA A 49 15.57 5.38 11.28
CA ALA A 49 16.90 5.75 10.81
C ALA A 49 16.87 7.09 10.07
N ILE A 50 15.90 7.27 9.16
CA ILE A 50 15.73 8.52 8.41
C ILE A 50 15.37 9.67 9.36
N LYS A 51 14.53 9.42 10.38
CA LYS A 51 14.21 10.42 11.41
C LYS A 51 15.42 10.79 12.25
N LEU A 52 16.23 9.81 12.66
CA LEU A 52 17.45 10.04 13.43
C LEU A 52 18.48 10.83 12.61
N VAL A 53 18.70 10.47 11.35
CA VAL A 53 19.61 11.21 10.46
C VAL A 53 19.13 12.66 10.29
N GLY A 54 17.84 12.87 10.01
CA GLY A 54 17.29 14.22 9.90
C GLY A 54 17.38 15.03 11.19
N MET A 55 17.20 14.38 12.35
CA MET A 55 17.31 15.02 13.66
C MET A 55 18.77 15.35 14.03
N MET A 56 19.73 14.50 13.65
CA MET A 56 21.16 14.71 13.89
C MET A 56 21.78 15.80 13.00
N MET A 57 21.16 16.13 11.86
CA MET A 57 21.59 17.27 11.04
C MET A 57 21.39 18.63 11.73
N ILE A 58 20.42 18.75 12.64
CA ILE A 58 20.14 20.00 13.36
C ILE A 58 21.30 20.39 14.31
N PRO A 59 21.78 19.51 15.23
CA PRO A 59 22.95 19.82 16.04
C PRO A 59 24.24 19.89 15.21
N ALA A 60 24.36 19.13 14.11
CA ALA A 60 25.50 19.27 13.20
C ALA A 60 25.58 20.68 12.59
N ALA A 61 24.45 21.29 12.24
CA ALA A 61 24.40 22.69 11.82
C ALA A 61 24.82 23.65 12.96
N GLY A 62 24.52 23.31 14.21
CA GLY A 62 25.00 24.04 15.38
C GLY A 62 26.52 23.96 15.55
N ILE A 63 27.12 22.78 15.36
CA ILE A 63 28.58 22.58 15.46
C ILE A 63 29.34 23.44 14.45
N VAL A 64 28.79 23.65 13.25
CA VAL A 64 29.36 24.54 12.22
C VAL A 64 29.55 25.98 12.74
N LEU A 65 28.68 26.44 13.63
CA LEU A 65 28.80 27.77 14.26
C LEU A 65 29.95 27.85 15.27
N PHE A 66 30.39 26.71 15.82
CA PHE A 66 31.41 26.63 16.86
C PHE A 66 32.76 26.07 16.35
N LEU A 67 32.93 25.88 15.03
CA LEU A 67 34.18 25.35 14.48
C LEU A 67 35.34 26.33 14.72
N PRO A 68 36.37 25.96 15.50
CA PRO A 68 37.50 26.85 15.80
C PRO A 68 38.31 27.06 14.52
N GLY A 69 38.36 28.30 14.03
CA GLY A 69 39.06 28.68 12.79
C GLY A 69 38.21 29.51 11.82
N MET A 70 36.89 29.60 12.03
CA MET A 70 35.97 30.41 11.20
C MET A 70 35.45 31.66 11.92
N THR A 71 36.05 32.07 13.03
CA THR A 71 35.62 33.22 13.84
C THR A 71 36.12 34.56 13.30
N SER A 72 36.91 34.58 12.22
CA SER A 72 37.27 35.83 11.54
C SER A 72 36.06 36.40 10.81
N PRO A 73 35.63 37.64 11.11
CA PRO A 73 34.42 38.25 10.58
C PRO A 73 34.63 38.77 9.15
N THR A 74 35.05 37.88 8.25
CA THR A 74 35.09 38.17 6.82
C THR A 74 33.70 37.85 6.25
N ASN A 75 33.05 38.81 5.60
CA ASN A 75 31.66 38.67 5.10
C ASN A 75 31.41 37.38 4.29
N GLY A 76 32.42 36.87 3.58
CA GLY A 76 32.33 35.61 2.83
C GLY A 76 32.16 34.36 3.71
N ILE A 77 32.78 34.32 4.89
CA ILE A 77 32.73 33.16 5.81
C ILE A 77 31.35 33.06 6.45
N ILE A 78 30.78 34.20 6.88
CA ILE A 78 29.44 34.27 7.47
C ILE A 78 28.37 33.84 6.47
N ALA A 79 28.49 34.26 5.20
CA ALA A 79 27.55 33.86 4.15
C ALA A 79 27.59 32.34 3.89
N VAL A 80 28.78 31.74 3.84
CA VAL A 80 28.95 30.28 3.66
C VAL A 80 28.41 29.50 4.85
N GLN A 81 28.67 29.95 6.08
CA GLN A 81 28.12 29.34 7.29
C GLN A 81 26.59 29.39 7.33
N ALA A 82 26.01 30.55 7.02
CA ALA A 82 24.56 30.71 6.95
C ALA A 82 23.96 29.80 5.88
N ALA A 83 24.54 29.77 4.67
CA ALA A 83 24.08 28.90 3.59
C ALA A 83 24.14 27.41 3.99
N MET A 84 25.21 26.98 4.66
CA MET A 84 25.36 25.59 5.10
C MET A 84 24.37 25.22 6.21
N LEU A 85 24.11 26.15 7.15
CA LEU A 85 23.09 25.99 8.18
C LEU A 85 21.68 25.87 7.58
N PHE A 86 21.34 26.74 6.63
CA PHE A 86 20.07 26.66 5.90
C PHE A 86 19.95 25.36 5.10
N ALA A 87 21.02 24.92 4.43
CA ALA A 87 21.01 23.66 3.69
C ALA A 87 20.77 22.46 4.62
N PHE A 88 21.46 22.38 5.76
CA PHE A 88 21.26 21.30 6.73
C PHE A 88 19.88 21.32 7.36
N LEU A 89 19.34 22.49 7.71
CA LEU A 89 17.97 22.60 8.21
C LEU A 89 16.94 22.20 7.16
N ALA A 90 17.09 22.65 5.92
CA ALA A 90 16.17 22.32 4.83
C ALA A 90 16.17 20.81 4.52
N VAL A 91 17.36 20.20 4.43
CA VAL A 91 17.50 18.76 4.21
C VAL A 91 16.97 17.97 5.40
N GLY A 92 17.37 18.32 6.63
CA GLY A 92 16.92 17.63 7.85
C GLY A 92 15.40 17.68 8.02
N TYR A 93 14.79 18.86 7.83
CA TYR A 93 13.34 19.03 7.86
C TYR A 93 12.63 18.26 6.74
N GLY A 94 13.17 18.32 5.52
CA GLY A 94 12.66 17.57 4.37
C GLY A 94 12.66 16.07 4.63
N LEU A 95 13.75 15.54 5.17
CA LEU A 95 13.91 14.13 5.49
C LEU A 95 12.98 13.67 6.61
N HIS A 96 12.82 14.50 7.65
CA HIS A 96 11.87 14.24 8.72
C HIS A 96 10.43 14.18 8.21
N ARG A 97 10.03 15.15 7.38
CA ARG A 97 8.69 15.20 6.76
C ARG A 97 8.46 14.04 5.79
N TYR A 98 9.50 13.60 5.09
CA TYR A 98 9.45 12.43 4.22
C TYR A 98 9.20 11.14 5.01
N ALA A 99 9.91 10.94 6.12
CA ALA A 99 9.74 9.78 7.00
C ALA A 99 8.32 9.69 7.61
N ASP A 100 7.65 10.83 7.80
CA ASP A 100 6.28 10.89 8.31
C ASP A 100 5.21 10.40 7.33
N ARG A 101 5.53 10.21 6.04
CA ARG A 101 4.59 9.68 5.03
C ARG A 101 4.30 8.19 5.21
N GLY A 102 5.16 7.47 5.91
CA GLY A 102 5.06 6.02 6.12
C GLY A 102 5.40 5.20 4.88
N PHE A 103 5.96 4.02 5.06
CA PHE A 103 6.31 3.09 3.96
C PHE A 103 5.39 1.87 3.86
N ARG A 104 4.49 1.67 4.83
CA ARG A 104 3.63 0.49 4.85
C ARG A 104 2.44 0.69 3.92
N MET A 105 2.33 -0.12 2.88
CA MET A 105 1.22 -0.04 1.93
C MET A 105 -0.08 -0.52 2.57
N LYS A 106 -1.15 0.24 2.32
CA LYS A 106 -2.51 -0.10 2.70
C LYS A 106 -3.43 0.30 1.56
N PHE A 107 -4.45 -0.50 1.29
CA PHE A 107 -5.52 -0.09 0.40
C PHE A 107 -6.88 -0.23 1.06
N GLN A 108 -7.81 0.55 0.56
CA GLN A 108 -9.16 0.75 1.09
C GLN A 108 -10.14 0.63 -0.05
N VAL A 109 -11.19 -0.17 0.15
CA VAL A 109 -12.27 -0.35 -0.81
C VAL A 109 -13.51 0.31 -0.27
N ASP A 110 -13.88 1.44 -0.86
CA ASP A 110 -15.09 2.21 -0.56
C ASP A 110 -16.19 1.76 -1.50
N SER A 111 -17.07 0.90 -0.98
CA SER A 111 -18.22 0.37 -1.72
C SER A 111 -19.29 1.44 -1.91
N ALA A 112 -19.45 2.35 -0.94
CA ALA A 112 -20.43 3.41 -0.98
C ALA A 112 -20.14 4.42 -2.09
N ARG A 113 -18.86 4.73 -2.31
CA ARG A 113 -18.43 5.67 -3.37
C ARG A 113 -17.95 5.00 -4.65
N GLY A 114 -17.75 3.68 -4.64
CA GLY A 114 -17.14 2.97 -5.76
C GLY A 114 -15.71 3.44 -6.01
N GLU A 115 -14.91 3.54 -4.94
CA GLU A 115 -13.52 4.00 -5.00
C GLU A 115 -12.57 2.99 -4.34
N LEU A 116 -11.43 2.77 -4.98
CA LEU A 116 -10.30 2.02 -4.46
C LEU A 116 -9.19 3.01 -4.12
N ARG A 117 -8.92 3.21 -2.82
CA ARG A 117 -7.90 4.14 -2.35
C ARG A 117 -6.65 3.38 -1.95
N LEU A 118 -5.54 3.68 -2.61
CA LEU A 118 -4.22 3.21 -2.25
C LEU A 118 -3.50 4.29 -1.45
N GLY A 119 -2.80 3.87 -0.40
CA GLY A 119 -2.08 4.79 0.45
C GLY A 119 -1.03 4.11 1.30
N THR A 120 -0.35 4.93 2.11
CA THR A 120 0.65 4.47 3.05
C THR A 120 0.19 4.72 4.48
N LEU A 121 0.60 3.82 5.38
CA LEU A 121 0.45 3.97 6.82
C LEU A 121 1.75 4.49 7.43
N ASN A 122 1.65 5.62 8.13
CA ASN A 122 2.67 6.17 9.01
C ASN A 122 2.91 5.25 10.24
N ALA A 123 4.05 5.35 10.93
CA ALA A 123 4.30 4.71 12.24
C ALA A 123 3.18 4.87 13.30
N LYS A 124 2.47 6.00 13.30
CA LYS A 124 1.28 6.35 14.10
C LYS A 124 -0.02 5.73 13.56
N ASP A 125 0.07 4.79 12.62
CA ASP A 125 -1.06 4.13 11.96
C ASP A 125 -2.05 5.08 11.25
N ARG A 126 -1.61 6.30 10.91
CA ARG A 126 -2.40 7.25 10.10
C ARG A 126 -2.29 6.90 8.62
N PHE A 127 -3.44 6.82 7.96
CA PHE A 127 -3.53 6.52 6.53
C PHE A 127 -3.39 7.80 5.70
N CYS A 128 -2.41 7.81 4.80
CA CYS A 128 -2.18 8.88 3.83
C CYS A 128 -2.52 8.35 2.44
N VAL A 129 -3.55 8.92 1.80
CA VAL A 129 -3.98 8.53 0.46
C VAL A 129 -2.93 8.99 -0.55
N ARG A 130 -2.44 8.07 -1.38
CA ARG A 130 -1.55 8.38 -2.51
C ARG A 130 -2.29 8.40 -3.84
N THR A 131 -3.25 7.49 -4.00
CA THR A 131 -3.96 7.30 -5.27
C THR A 131 -5.39 6.89 -4.98
N VAL A 132 -6.33 7.49 -5.71
CA VAL A 132 -7.74 7.11 -5.69
C VAL A 132 -8.08 6.62 -7.10
N LEU A 133 -8.54 5.37 -7.18
CA LEU A 133 -8.98 4.75 -8.43
C LEU A 133 -10.50 4.60 -8.37
N LYS A 134 -11.22 5.16 -9.34
CA LYS A 134 -12.67 4.95 -9.44
C LYS A 134 -12.93 3.58 -10.03
N VAL A 135 -13.95 2.89 -9.53
CA VAL A 135 -14.34 1.57 -10.03
C VAL A 135 -14.73 1.60 -11.51
N ALA A 136 -15.33 2.71 -11.96
CA ALA A 136 -15.65 2.93 -13.37
C ALA A 136 -14.42 2.84 -14.29
N ASP A 137 -13.25 3.22 -13.79
CA ASP A 137 -11.98 3.23 -14.54
C ASP A 137 -11.21 1.92 -14.40
N ILE A 138 -11.69 0.97 -13.60
CA ILE A 138 -11.05 -0.34 -13.39
C ILE A 138 -11.60 -1.33 -14.43
N GLU A 139 -10.71 -1.95 -15.20
CA GLU A 139 -11.08 -2.99 -16.17
C GLU A 139 -11.18 -4.35 -15.47
N SER A 140 -10.14 -4.72 -14.72
CA SER A 140 -10.05 -6.00 -14.04
C SER A 140 -9.06 -5.98 -12.88
N VAL A 141 -9.31 -6.86 -11.91
CA VAL A 141 -8.39 -7.14 -10.80
C VAL A 141 -7.93 -8.59 -10.94
N PHE A 142 -6.64 -8.85 -10.85
CA PHE A 142 -6.08 -10.19 -11.06
C PHE A 142 -4.83 -10.43 -10.21
N ILE A 143 -4.52 -11.70 -10.00
CA ILE A 143 -3.32 -12.13 -9.29
C ILE A 143 -2.28 -12.54 -10.34
N VAL A 144 -1.11 -11.92 -10.27
CA VAL A 144 0.07 -12.33 -11.03
C VAL A 144 0.90 -13.26 -10.17
N ARG A 145 0.98 -14.53 -10.57
CA ARG A 145 1.91 -15.49 -9.96
C ARG A 145 3.32 -15.20 -10.46
N SER A 146 4.29 -15.14 -9.54
CA SER A 146 5.69 -15.08 -9.94
C SER A 146 6.10 -16.42 -10.55
N LYS A 147 6.89 -16.39 -11.64
CA LYS A 147 7.48 -17.60 -12.24
C LYS A 147 8.70 -18.11 -11.45
N GLU A 148 9.30 -17.24 -10.63
CA GLU A 148 10.46 -17.58 -9.84
C GLU A 148 10.07 -18.21 -8.50
N PRO A 149 10.72 -19.33 -8.10
CA PRO A 149 10.46 -19.97 -6.82
C PRO A 149 10.80 -19.02 -5.66
N GLY A 150 9.85 -18.87 -4.73
CA GLY A 150 10.03 -18.07 -3.51
C GLY A 150 9.60 -16.60 -3.62
N LYS A 151 9.29 -16.08 -4.82
CA LYS A 151 8.74 -14.71 -4.96
C LYS A 151 7.23 -14.69 -4.66
N PRO A 152 6.72 -13.69 -3.93
CA PRO A 152 5.30 -13.58 -3.60
C PRO A 152 4.46 -13.33 -4.85
N ALA A 153 3.22 -13.81 -4.86
CA ALA A 153 2.23 -13.42 -5.84
C ALA A 153 1.81 -11.96 -5.60
N GLN A 154 1.44 -11.26 -6.67
CA GLN A 154 1.03 -9.85 -6.61
C GLN A 154 -0.42 -9.70 -7.07
N LEU A 155 -1.22 -9.02 -6.27
CA LEU A 155 -2.55 -8.56 -6.66
C LEU A 155 -2.40 -7.25 -7.40
N ARG A 156 -2.88 -7.19 -8.64
CA ARG A 156 -2.79 -6.01 -9.51
C ARG A 156 -4.17 -5.61 -10.04
N VAL A 157 -4.31 -4.33 -10.32
CA VAL A 157 -5.48 -3.72 -10.97
C VAL A 157 -5.06 -3.21 -12.32
N ARG A 158 -5.82 -3.53 -13.37
CA ARG A 158 -5.68 -2.92 -14.69
C ARG A 158 -6.75 -1.85 -14.87
N MET A 159 -6.32 -0.69 -15.36
CA MET A 159 -7.19 0.44 -15.67
C MET A 159 -7.74 0.33 -17.09
N LYS A 160 -8.95 0.83 -17.34
CA LYS A 160 -9.56 0.88 -18.69
C LYS A 160 -8.82 1.82 -19.63
N SER A 161 -8.26 2.90 -19.09
CA SER A 161 -7.64 3.98 -19.88
C SER A 161 -6.23 3.68 -20.38
N GLY A 162 -5.70 2.47 -20.19
CA GLY A 162 -4.40 2.08 -20.74
C GLY A 162 -3.82 0.78 -20.16
N THR A 163 -2.65 0.39 -20.65
CA THR A 163 -1.96 -0.85 -20.24
C THR A 163 -1.33 -0.80 -18.84
N SER A 164 -1.56 0.29 -18.09
CA SER A 164 -0.99 0.49 -16.77
C SER A 164 -1.64 -0.45 -15.75
N THR A 165 -0.80 -1.15 -15.00
CA THR A 165 -1.23 -2.01 -13.89
C THR A 165 -0.74 -1.46 -12.57
N VAL A 166 -1.65 -1.26 -11.63
CA VAL A 166 -1.33 -0.76 -10.29
C VAL A 166 -1.23 -1.95 -9.33
N PRO A 167 -0.10 -2.14 -8.64
CA PRO A 167 0.03 -3.17 -7.61
C PRO A 167 -0.76 -2.76 -6.35
N LEU A 168 -1.60 -3.66 -5.84
CA LEU A 168 -2.38 -3.45 -4.61
C LEU A 168 -1.74 -4.08 -3.38
N ALA A 169 -1.33 -5.36 -3.50
CA ALA A 169 -0.79 -6.13 -2.40
C ALA A 169 0.06 -7.30 -2.91
N GLU A 170 0.96 -7.77 -2.04
CA GLU A 170 1.82 -8.90 -2.31
C GLU A 170 1.67 -9.95 -1.20
N GLY A 171 1.69 -11.23 -1.57
CA GLY A 171 1.56 -12.30 -0.59
C GLY A 171 1.53 -13.68 -1.21
N SER A 172 1.19 -14.68 -0.39
CA SER A 172 0.88 -16.00 -0.93
C SER A 172 -0.43 -15.94 -1.70
N GLU A 173 -0.50 -16.68 -2.81
CA GLU A 173 -1.74 -16.76 -3.60
C GLU A 173 -2.95 -17.15 -2.74
N ARG A 174 -2.78 -18.14 -1.85
CA ARG A 174 -3.81 -18.55 -0.90
C ARG A 174 -4.34 -17.42 -0.02
N SER A 175 -3.53 -16.41 0.28
CA SER A 175 -3.97 -15.22 1.04
C SER A 175 -4.63 -14.16 0.16
N LEU A 176 -4.27 -14.11 -1.12
CA LEU A 176 -4.75 -13.09 -2.07
C LEU A 176 -6.08 -13.46 -2.71
N VAL A 177 -6.35 -14.75 -2.95
CA VAL A 177 -7.61 -15.26 -3.53
C VAL A 177 -8.85 -14.76 -2.76
N PRO A 178 -8.97 -14.95 -1.43
CA PRO A 178 -10.17 -14.49 -0.71
C PRO A 178 -10.34 -12.97 -0.75
N ILE A 179 -9.22 -12.23 -0.86
CA ILE A 179 -9.25 -10.77 -0.99
C ILE A 179 -9.74 -10.37 -2.39
N LEU A 180 -9.25 -11.05 -3.43
CA LEU A 180 -9.69 -10.84 -4.81
C LEU A 180 -11.18 -11.09 -4.95
N GLU A 181 -11.68 -12.21 -4.44
CA GLU A 181 -13.11 -12.56 -4.48
C GLU A 181 -13.94 -11.49 -3.79
N ARG A 182 -13.51 -11.03 -2.60
CA ARG A 182 -14.18 -9.96 -1.87
C ARG A 182 -14.19 -8.63 -2.62
N ILE A 183 -13.06 -8.26 -3.24
CA ILE A 183 -12.97 -7.08 -4.10
C ILE A 183 -13.96 -7.21 -5.25
N ILE A 184 -14.01 -8.36 -5.92
CA ILE A 184 -14.90 -8.56 -7.07
C ILE A 184 -16.36 -8.38 -6.66
N VAL A 185 -16.77 -8.98 -5.55
CA VAL A 185 -18.15 -8.85 -5.03
C VAL A 185 -18.46 -7.40 -4.66
N THR A 186 -17.51 -6.70 -4.03
CA THR A 186 -17.73 -5.33 -3.51
C THR A 186 -17.69 -4.28 -4.61
N LEU A 187 -16.89 -4.51 -5.65
CA LEU A 187 -16.73 -3.60 -6.80
C LEU A 187 -17.72 -3.89 -7.92
N GLN A 188 -18.50 -4.97 -7.85
CA GLN A 188 -19.59 -5.15 -8.80
C GLN A 188 -20.53 -3.95 -8.67
N PRO A 189 -20.76 -3.19 -9.76
CA PRO A 189 -21.76 -2.13 -9.72
C PRO A 189 -23.07 -2.78 -9.28
N PRO A 190 -23.91 -2.08 -8.48
CA PRO A 190 -25.24 -2.56 -8.14
C PRO A 190 -25.88 -2.97 -9.45
N ARG A 191 -26.13 -4.27 -9.64
CA ARG A 191 -26.64 -4.80 -10.91
C ARG A 191 -27.87 -3.97 -11.23
N ALA A 192 -27.74 -3.07 -12.21
CA ALA A 192 -28.88 -2.37 -12.75
C ALA A 192 -29.86 -3.47 -13.14
N ASN A 193 -30.98 -3.50 -12.44
CA ASN A 193 -31.97 -4.55 -12.45
C ASN A 193 -32.56 -4.68 -13.86
N LYS A 194 -31.84 -5.30 -14.79
CA LYS A 194 -32.37 -5.77 -16.05
C LYS A 194 -32.86 -7.17 -15.80
N ARG A 195 -34.13 -7.25 -15.37
CA ARG A 195 -34.99 -8.40 -15.66
C ARG A 195 -34.72 -8.84 -17.09
N ARG A 196 -34.07 -10.01 -17.24
CA ARG A 196 -34.43 -10.99 -18.26
C ARG A 196 -33.91 -12.34 -17.80
N VAL A 197 -34.86 -13.10 -17.25
CA VAL A 197 -34.84 -14.55 -17.25
C VAL A 197 -34.53 -15.01 -18.68
N ARG A 198 -33.45 -15.76 -18.86
CA ARG A 198 -33.36 -16.85 -19.82
C ARG A 198 -32.21 -17.79 -19.41
N THR A 199 -32.63 -18.94 -18.93
CA THR A 199 -31.84 -20.16 -18.75
C THR A 199 -31.13 -20.51 -20.06
N MET A 200 -29.82 -20.75 -20.02
CA MET A 200 -29.17 -21.90 -20.68
C MET A 200 -27.67 -21.99 -20.36
N THR A 201 -27.35 -23.09 -19.69
CA THR A 201 -26.23 -24.04 -19.80
C THR A 201 -24.88 -23.65 -20.44
N THR A 202 -23.84 -24.12 -19.73
CA THR A 202 -22.54 -24.62 -20.22
C THR A 202 -21.35 -23.66 -20.18
N GLY A 203 -20.59 -23.78 -19.08
CA GLY A 203 -19.12 -23.78 -18.99
C GLY A 203 -18.34 -22.56 -19.49
N GLN A 204 -17.63 -21.84 -18.59
CA GLN A 204 -16.26 -21.32 -18.79
C GLN A 204 -15.79 -20.39 -17.66
N PHE A 205 -14.46 -20.43 -17.45
CA PHE A 205 -13.53 -19.51 -16.79
C PHE A 205 -14.07 -18.29 -16.01
N ILE A 206 -13.61 -18.17 -14.76
CA ILE A 206 -13.84 -16.99 -13.90
C ILE A 206 -12.91 -15.85 -14.34
N ARG A 207 -13.44 -14.93 -15.17
CA ARG A 207 -12.86 -13.62 -15.46
C ARG A 207 -13.90 -12.55 -15.10
N ALA A 208 -13.64 -11.74 -14.09
CA ALA A 208 -14.50 -10.59 -13.75
C ALA A 208 -14.04 -9.37 -14.56
N SER A 209 -14.78 -9.06 -15.62
CA SER A 209 -14.65 -7.83 -16.40
C SER A 209 -15.66 -6.82 -15.88
N PHE A 210 -15.22 -5.64 -15.49
CA PHE A 210 -16.12 -4.55 -15.08
C PHE A 210 -16.41 -3.69 -16.31
N GLY A 211 -17.59 -3.90 -16.91
CA GLY A 211 -18.11 -3.09 -18.01
C GLY A 211 -18.33 -1.64 -17.61
#